data_AF-A0A950FLM9-F1
#
_entry.id   AF-A0A950FLM9-F1
#
_cell.length_a   1.000
_cell.length_b   1.000
_cell.length_c   1.000
_cell.angle_alpha   90.00
_cell.angle_beta   90.00
_cell.angle_gamma   90.00
#
_symmetry.space_group_name_H-M   'P 1'
#
loop_
_entity.id
_entity.type
_entity.pdbx_description
1 polymer ?
#
loop_
_entity_poly.entity_id
_entity_poly.type
_entity_poly.pdbx_seq_one_letter_code
_entity_poly.pdbx_strand_id
1 'polypeptide(L)' 'MRRLLTERYRERLAGVLSCYDRIIVTGTLPGACYATGMTAFLAARQIRIFDYPRFAEPLRDRVRERAAELAAAAGITIE' A
#
# COMPACT_ATOMS: atom_id res chain seq x y z
N MET A 1 6.42 18.81 -4.87
CA MET A 1 5.08 18.74 -4.25
C MET A 1 4.44 17.40 -4.62
N ARG A 2 4.12 16.53 -3.65
CA ARG A 2 3.45 15.23 -3.93
C ARG A 2 1.97 15.50 -4.22
N ARG A 3 1.50 15.12 -5.40
CA ARG A 3 0.08 15.20 -5.81
C ARG A 3 -0.58 13.83 -5.64
N LEU A 4 -1.86 13.78 -5.28
CA LEU A 4 -2.60 12.51 -5.20
C LEU A 4 -2.64 11.85 -6.58
N LEU A 5 -2.58 10.50 -6.62
CA LEU A 5 -2.66 9.75 -7.88
C LEU A 5 -3.99 10.03 -8.61
N THR A 6 -5.06 10.19 -7.84
CA THR A 6 -6.39 10.56 -8.32
C THR A 6 -6.42 11.90 -9.05
N GLU A 7 -5.63 12.87 -8.60
CA GLU A 7 -5.51 14.18 -9.23
C GLU A 7 -4.53 14.17 -10.40
N ARG A 8 -3.41 13.43 -10.28
CA ARG A 8 -2.38 13.34 -11.32
C ARG A 8 -2.89 12.64 -12.58
N TYR A 9 -3.72 11.61 -12.41
CA TYR A 9 -4.21 10.78 -13.52
C TYR A 9 -5.70 10.97 -13.76
N ARG A 10 -6.27 12.12 -13.39
CA ARG A 10 -7.71 12.40 -13.50
C ARG A 10 -8.28 12.09 -14.88
N GLU A 11 -7.58 12.49 -15.94
CA GLU A 11 -7.98 12.24 -17.33
C GLU A 11 -7.92 10.76 -17.75
N ARG A 12 -7.20 9.93 -16.99
CA ARG A 12 -7.07 8.48 -17.21
C ARG A 12 -7.95 7.65 -16.25
N LEU A 13 -8.69 8.29 -15.36
CA LEU A 13 -9.59 7.63 -14.42
C LEU A 13 -11.00 7.60 -15.00
N ALA A 14 -11.48 6.40 -15.33
CA ALA A 14 -12.83 6.22 -15.85
C ALA A 14 -13.92 6.45 -14.78
N GLY A 15 -13.59 6.37 -13.50
CA GLY A 15 -14.52 6.58 -12.39
C GLY A 15 -13.98 6.08 -11.06
N VAL A 16 -14.83 6.13 -10.04
CA VAL A 16 -14.57 5.57 -8.71
C VAL A 16 -15.49 4.39 -8.50
N LEU A 17 -14.91 3.26 -8.14
CA LEU A 17 -15.64 2.04 -7.83
C LEU A 17 -15.73 1.91 -6.30
N SER A 18 -16.93 1.69 -5.78
CA SER A 18 -17.22 1.62 -4.34
C SER A 18 -17.68 0.21 -3.94
N CYS A 19 -17.45 -0.18 -2.68
CA CYS A 19 -17.94 -1.43 -2.06
C CYS A 19 -17.41 -2.74 -2.66
N TYR A 20 -16.09 -2.95 -2.64
CA TYR A 20 -15.51 -4.27 -2.92
C TYR A 20 -15.13 -5.00 -1.65
N ASP A 21 -15.55 -6.26 -1.52
CA ASP A 21 -15.03 -7.17 -0.50
C ASP A 21 -13.56 -7.58 -0.78
N ARG A 22 -13.13 -7.55 -2.05
CA ARG A 22 -11.77 -7.90 -2.46
C ARG A 22 -11.34 -7.18 -3.73
N ILE A 23 -10.19 -6.52 -3.68
CA ILE A 23 -9.51 -5.95 -4.85
C ILE A 23 -8.30 -6.83 -5.18
N ILE A 24 -8.28 -7.43 -6.36
CA ILE A 24 -7.13 -8.21 -6.85
C ILE A 24 -6.37 -7.33 -7.86
N VAL A 25 -5.22 -6.83 -7.45
CA VAL A 25 -4.32 -6.07 -8.32
C VAL A 25 -3.33 -7.06 -8.94
N THR A 26 -3.41 -7.26 -10.25
CA THR A 26 -2.49 -8.14 -10.98
C THR A 26 -1.31 -7.34 -11.55
N GLY A 27 -0.11 -7.88 -11.38
CA GLY A 27 1.13 -7.25 -11.84
C GLY A 27 2.34 -7.83 -11.14
N THR A 28 3.52 -7.47 -11.62
CA THR A 28 4.81 -7.84 -11.00
C THR A 28 5.43 -6.61 -10.37
N LEU A 29 5.92 -6.78 -9.13
CA LEU A 29 6.73 -5.78 -8.44
C LEU A 29 8.13 -6.37 -8.24
N PRO A 30 9.03 -6.30 -9.25
CA PRO A 30 10.25 -7.10 -9.27
C PRO A 30 11.15 -6.96 -8.03
N GLY A 31 11.12 -5.80 -7.36
CA GLY A 31 11.89 -5.56 -6.14
C GLY A 31 11.27 -6.10 -4.84
N ALA A 32 10.01 -6.53 -4.83
CA ALA A 32 9.32 -6.96 -3.61
C ALA A 32 8.33 -8.13 -3.81
N CYS A 33 8.22 -8.68 -5.02
CA CYS A 33 7.30 -9.77 -5.32
C CYS A 33 7.87 -11.18 -5.03
N TYR A 34 9.10 -11.29 -4.52
CA TYR A 34 9.73 -12.54 -4.10
C TYR A 34 10.86 -12.28 -3.10
N ALA A 35 11.30 -13.32 -2.39
CA ALA A 35 12.22 -13.21 -1.25
C ALA A 35 13.57 -12.55 -1.59
N THR A 36 14.23 -12.98 -2.66
CA THR A 36 15.54 -12.42 -3.05
C THR A 36 15.40 -10.97 -3.53
N GLY A 37 14.33 -10.66 -4.28
CA GLY A 37 14.04 -9.29 -4.70
C GLY A 37 13.88 -8.37 -3.49
N MET A 38 13.08 -8.80 -2.50
CA MET A 38 12.87 -8.05 -1.27
C MET A 38 14.18 -7.89 -0.47
N THR A 39 15.00 -8.93 -0.40
CA THR A 39 16.31 -8.88 0.26
C THR A 39 17.24 -7.87 -0.42
N ALA A 40 17.31 -7.87 -1.75
CA ALA A 40 18.10 -6.91 -2.51
C ALA A 40 17.58 -5.47 -2.32
N PHE A 41 16.25 -5.29 -2.28
CA PHE A 41 15.62 -3.99 -2.05
C PHE A 41 15.98 -3.40 -0.68
N LEU A 42 15.99 -4.22 0.37
CA LEU A 42 16.39 -3.83 1.74
C LEU A 42 17.88 -3.54 1.82
N ALA A 43 18.71 -4.42 1.24
CA ALA A 43 20.17 -4.25 1.22
C ALA A 43 20.59 -2.95 0.52
N ALA A 44 19.95 -2.61 -0.60
CA ALA A 44 20.17 -1.34 -1.30
C ALA A 44 19.83 -0.10 -0.46
N ARG A 45 19.06 -0.26 0.63
CA ARG A 45 18.69 0.79 1.60
C ARG A 45 19.45 0.68 2.91
N GLN A 46 20.47 -0.18 2.96
CA GLN A 46 21.25 -0.45 4.17
C GLN A 46 20.39 -0.98 5.34
N ILE A 47 19.27 -1.64 5.02
CA ILE A 47 18.41 -2.31 5.99
C ILE A 47 18.79 -3.78 6.01
N ARG A 48 19.10 -4.32 7.19
CA ARG A 48 19.40 -5.75 7.33
C ARG A 48 18.11 -6.55 7.22
N ILE A 49 18.19 -7.77 6.69
CA ILE A 49 17.02 -8.63 6.55
C ILE A 49 16.31 -8.91 7.88
N PHE A 50 17.06 -8.99 8.98
CA PHE A 50 16.51 -9.16 10.33
C PHE A 50 15.72 -7.94 10.83
N ASP A 51 15.99 -6.76 10.29
CA ASP A 51 15.28 -5.53 10.59
C ASP A 51 14.03 -5.36 9.70
N TYR A 52 13.65 -6.38 8.91
CA TYR A 52 12.45 -6.37 8.07
C TYR A 52 11.16 -6.04 8.84
N PRO A 53 10.86 -6.60 10.03
CA PRO A 53 9.64 -6.26 10.76
C PRO A 53 9.54 -4.76 11.02
N ARG A 54 10.64 -4.13 11.45
CA ARG A 54 10.72 -2.69 11.72
C ARG A 54 10.48 -1.83 10.47
N PHE A 55 10.83 -2.36 9.29
CA PHE A 55 10.53 -1.72 8.00
C PHE A 55 9.06 -1.89 7.60
N ALA A 56 8.49 -3.08 7.77
CA ALA A 56 7.16 -3.44 7.27
C ALA A 56 6.02 -2.97 8.20
N GLU A 57 6.22 -3.01 9.51
CA GLU A 57 5.26 -2.61 10.55
C GLU A 57 4.64 -1.22 10.30
N PRO A 58 5.42 -0.13 10.17
CA PRO A 58 4.83 1.19 9.99
C PRO A 58 4.07 1.32 8.67
N LEU A 59 4.42 0.54 7.63
CA LEU A 59 3.69 0.55 6.36
C LEU A 59 2.32 -0.13 6.52
N ARG A 60 2.29 -1.28 7.20
CA ARG A 60 1.06 -2.01 7.51
C ARG A 60 0.14 -1.17 8.40
N ASP A 61 0.69 -0.59 9.46
CA ASP A 61 -0.09 0.16 10.45
C ASP A 61 -0.71 1.40 9.81
N ARG A 62 0.05 2.13 8.98
CA ARG A 62 -0.49 3.26 8.20
C ARG A 62 -1.63 2.86 7.26
N VAL A 63 -1.57 1.69 6.63
CA VAL A 63 -2.66 1.21 5.76
C VAL A 63 -3.91 0.92 6.60
N ARG A 64 -3.74 0.25 7.74
CA ARG A 64 -4.83 -0.07 8.67
C ARG A 64 -5.45 1.19 9.27
N GLU A 65 -4.65 2.11 9.77
CA GLU A 65 -5.10 3.39 10.34
C GLU A 65 -5.89 4.20 9.31
N ARG A 66 -5.36 4.35 8.09
CA ARG A 66 -6.07 5.06 7.02
C ARG A 66 -7.37 4.39 6.61
N ALA A 67 -7.42 3.05 6.60
CA ALA A 67 -8.66 2.33 6.35
C ALA A 67 -9.70 2.56 7.46
N ALA A 68 -9.28 2.51 8.72
CA ALA A 68 -10.14 2.77 9.88
C ALA A 68 -10.67 4.21 9.90
N GLU A 69 -9.82 5.20 9.63
CA GLU A 69 -10.23 6.61 9.53
C GLU A 69 -11.28 6.82 8.42
N LEU A 70 -11.09 6.20 7.25
CA LEU A 70 -12.05 6.29 6.14
C LEU A 70 -13.39 5.62 6.48
N ALA A 71 -13.34 4.45 7.11
CA ALA A 71 -14.54 3.74 7.54
C ALA A 71 -15.32 4.54 8.60
N ALA A 72 -14.63 5.08 9.61
CA ALA A 72 -15.24 5.92 10.63
C ALA A 72 -15.88 7.19 10.02
N ALA A 73 -15.19 7.86 9.08
CA ALA A 73 -15.74 9.02 8.38
C ALA A 73 -16.99 8.69 7.54
N ALA A 74 -17.10 7.45 7.06
CA ALA A 74 -18.26 6.95 6.33
C ALA A 74 -19.36 6.35 7.24
N GLY A 75 -19.14 6.27 8.56
CA GLY A 75 -20.05 5.62 9.51
C GLY A 75 -20.12 4.09 9.34
N ILE A 76 -19.07 3.46 8.80
CA ILE A 76 -19.00 2.03 8.54
C ILE A 76 -18.08 1.38 9.58
N THR A 77 -18.52 0.26 10.18
CA THR A 77 -17.70 -0.56 11.07
C THR A 77 -16.90 -1.56 10.24
N ILE A 78 -15.59 -1.66 10.51
CA ILE A 78 -14.68 -2.63 9.89
C ILE A 78 -13.99 -3.45 10.99
N GLU A 79 -13.70 -4.72 10.72
CA GLU A 79 -12.98 -5.64 11.61
C GLU A 79 -11.44 -5.50 11.51
#